data_AF-A0AAD7R1N3-F1
#
_entry.id   AF-A0AAD7R1N3-F1
#
_cell.length_a   1.000
_cell.length_b   1.000
_cell.length_c   1.000
_cell.angle_alpha   90.00
_cell.angle_beta   90.00
_cell.angle_gamma   90.00
#
_symmetry.space_group_name_H-M   'P 1'
#
loop_
_entity.id
_entity.type
_entity.pdbx_description
1 polymer ?
#
loop_
_entity_poly.entity_id
_entity_poly.type
_entity_poly.pdbx_seq_one_letter_code
_entity_poly.pdbx_strand_id
1 'polypeptide(L)'
;MDSLKSDIFVKIDALSASLRSEISSVRQELKSSIEPLQRTVDAHEETVRDLERAATDHSTRIDELESTVSMLTSQVKRLDDKCEDLEGRSRRNNIRVLGVPEGLEGPRATDFVAQLLQDLLGLNEKPLLDRAHRILREKPKEGTPPRPFVVRVHFFHIRA
;
A
#
# COMPACT_ATOMS: atom_id res chain seq x y z
N MET A 1 -41.68 12.75 89.45
CA MET A 1 -40.82 13.65 88.63
C MET A 1 -39.44 13.04 88.43
N ASP A 2 -38.75 12.61 89.50
CA ASP A 2 -37.35 12.14 89.38
C ASP A 2 -37.17 10.82 88.62
N SER A 3 -38.07 9.84 88.77
CA SER A 3 -37.96 8.58 88.03
C SER A 3 -38.17 8.77 86.52
N LEU A 4 -39.12 9.60 86.11
CA LEU A 4 -39.36 9.90 84.70
C LEU A 4 -38.15 10.61 84.06
N LYS A 5 -37.52 11.50 84.83
CA LYS A 5 -36.32 12.20 84.39
C LYS A 5 -35.14 11.24 84.21
N SER A 6 -34.98 10.30 85.15
CA SER A 6 -33.99 9.21 85.06
C SER A 6 -34.20 8.33 83.83
N ASP A 7 -35.43 7.89 83.57
CA ASP A 7 -35.73 7.03 82.40
C ASP A 7 -35.47 7.72 81.06
N ILE A 8 -35.70 9.05 80.99
CA ILE A 8 -35.37 9.86 79.82
C ILE A 8 -33.86 9.92 79.59
N PHE A 9 -33.07 10.16 80.64
CA PHE A 9 -31.60 10.16 80.52
C PHE A 9 -31.07 8.81 80.05
N VAL A 10 -31.56 7.71 80.63
CA VAL A 10 -31.17 6.35 80.21
C VAL A 10 -31.49 6.11 78.73
N LYS A 11 -32.67 6.53 78.25
CA LYS A 11 -33.03 6.41 76.82
C LYS A 11 -32.15 7.27 75.92
N ILE A 12 -31.81 8.49 76.34
CA ILE A 12 -30.90 9.37 75.59
C ILE A 12 -29.50 8.74 75.50
N ASP A 13 -29.00 8.18 76.59
CA ASP A 13 -27.70 7.50 76.61
C ASP A 13 -27.70 6.26 75.71
N ALA A 14 -28.77 5.45 75.77
CA ALA A 14 -28.92 4.28 74.89
C ALA A 14 -29.01 4.66 73.41
N LEU A 15 -29.81 5.67 73.07
CA LEU A 15 -29.92 6.19 71.70
C LEU A 15 -28.58 6.75 71.21
N SER A 16 -27.88 7.53 72.03
CA SER A 16 -26.59 8.11 71.66
C SER A 16 -25.51 7.05 71.49
N ALA A 17 -25.53 5.97 72.29
CA ALA A 17 -24.66 4.82 72.11
C ALA A 17 -24.97 4.07 70.80
N SER A 18 -26.25 3.84 70.50
CA SER A 18 -26.68 3.21 69.24
C SER A 18 -26.25 4.04 68.03
N LEU A 19 -26.49 5.35 68.06
CA LEU A 19 -26.12 6.27 66.97
C LEU A 19 -24.60 6.28 66.72
N ARG A 20 -23.80 6.28 67.80
CA ARG A 20 -22.34 6.18 67.70
C ARG A 20 -21.90 4.86 67.07
N SER A 21 -22.57 3.76 67.42
CA SER A 21 -22.31 2.44 66.84
C SER A 21 -22.63 2.41 65.34
N GLU A 22 -23.79 2.92 64.92
CA GLU A 22 -24.17 2.99 63.49
C GLU A 22 -23.22 3.89 62.69
N ILE A 23 -22.87 5.07 63.22
CA ILE A 23 -21.88 5.95 62.59
C ILE A 23 -20.54 5.23 62.43
N SER A 24 -20.11 4.45 63.43
CA SER A 24 -18.88 3.66 63.32
C SER A 24 -18.99 2.58 62.25
N SER A 25 -20.13 1.89 62.15
CA SER A 25 -20.36 0.86 61.12
C SER A 25 -20.30 1.45 59.72
N VAL A 26 -21.08 2.51 59.47
CA VAL A 26 -21.12 3.18 58.16
C VAL A 26 -19.74 3.73 57.77
N ARG A 27 -18.99 4.31 58.72
CA ARG A 27 -17.62 4.77 58.45
C ARG A 27 -16.69 3.63 58.05
N GLN A 28 -16.82 2.46 58.69
CA GLN A 28 -16.02 1.30 58.36
C GLN A 28 -16.39 0.71 56.99
N GLU A 29 -17.69 0.60 56.68
CA GLU A 29 -18.19 0.15 55.39
C GLU A 29 -17.74 1.08 54.25
N LEU A 30 -17.88 2.40 54.43
CA LEU A 30 -17.40 3.40 53.48
C LEU A 30 -15.90 3.30 53.26
N LYS A 31 -15.11 3.18 54.34
CA LYS A 31 -13.66 3.00 54.23
C LYS A 31 -13.30 1.74 53.43
N SER A 32 -13.98 0.63 53.73
CA SER A 32 -13.77 -0.64 53.02
C SER A 32 -14.16 -0.59 51.54
N SER A 33 -15.10 0.28 51.16
CA SER A 33 -15.53 0.48 49.77
C SER A 33 -14.64 1.48 49.02
N ILE A 34 -14.11 2.50 49.69
CA ILE A 34 -13.29 3.55 49.08
C ILE A 34 -11.88 3.04 48.74
N GLU A 35 -11.24 2.26 49.62
CA GLU A 35 -9.90 1.73 49.37
C GLU A 35 -9.74 0.94 48.06
N PRO A 36 -10.62 -0.02 47.70
CA PRO A 36 -10.51 -0.73 46.43
C PRO A 36 -10.82 0.16 45.21
N LEU A 37 -11.72 1.15 45.35
CA LEU A 37 -11.97 2.13 44.29
C LEU A 37 -10.73 2.98 44.03
N GLN A 38 -10.03 3.44 45.07
CA GLN A 38 -8.76 4.17 44.93
C GLN A 38 -7.72 3.32 44.19
N ARG A 39 -7.52 2.05 44.58
CA ARG A 39 -6.61 1.14 43.87
C ARG A 39 -6.98 0.94 42.40
N THR A 40 -8.28 0.91 42.10
CA THR A 40 -8.77 0.74 40.73
C THR A 40 -8.51 1.99 39.90
N VAL A 41 -8.72 3.18 40.49
CA VAL A 41 -8.39 4.46 39.87
C VAL A 41 -6.89 4.56 39.60
N ASP A 42 -6.04 4.24 40.58
CA ASP A 42 -4.58 4.26 40.41
C ASP A 42 -4.12 3.32 39.27
N ALA A 43 -4.68 2.09 39.22
CA ALA A 43 -4.41 1.14 38.15
C ALA A 43 -4.90 1.65 36.78
N HIS A 44 -6.07 2.29 36.74
CA HIS A 44 -6.58 2.89 35.50
C HIS A 44 -5.71 4.06 35.04
N GLU A 45 -5.24 4.92 35.94
CA GLU A 45 -4.31 5.98 35.60
C GLU A 45 -3.01 5.44 34.98
N GLU A 46 -2.47 4.33 35.51
CA GLU A 46 -1.30 3.66 34.92
C GLU A 46 -1.60 3.15 33.50
N THR A 47 -2.72 2.42 33.31
CA THR A 47 -3.09 1.92 31.99
C THR A 47 -3.34 3.04 30.97
N VAL A 48 -3.91 4.17 31.40
CA VAL A 48 -4.14 5.33 30.53
C VAL A 48 -2.81 5.94 30.11
N ARG A 49 -1.86 6.10 31.02
CA ARG A 49 -0.51 6.61 30.69
C ARG A 49 0.21 5.70 29.69
N ASP A 50 0.09 4.39 29.84
CA ASP A 50 0.68 3.43 28.91
C ASP A 50 0.05 3.50 27.53
N LEU A 51 -1.28 3.64 27.46
CA LEU A 51 -2.02 3.82 26.20
C LEU A 51 -1.67 5.14 25.52
N GLU A 52 -1.55 6.24 26.27
CA GLU A 52 -1.12 7.54 25.74
C GLU A 52 0.29 7.46 25.13
N ARG A 53 1.20 6.76 25.81
CA ARG A 53 2.56 6.53 25.31
C ARG A 53 2.57 5.68 24.05
N ALA A 54 1.81 4.58 24.02
CA ALA A 54 1.70 3.71 22.86
C ALA A 54 1.08 4.46 21.66
N ALA A 55 0.03 5.26 21.89
CA ALA A 55 -0.59 6.07 20.86
C ALA A 55 0.39 7.08 20.24
N THR A 56 1.22 7.71 21.08
CA THR A 56 2.28 8.63 20.61
C THR A 56 3.32 7.91 19.76
N ASP A 57 3.83 6.75 20.21
CA ASP A 57 4.79 5.94 19.44
C ASP A 57 4.20 5.45 18.11
N HIS A 58 2.93 5.04 18.12
CA HIS A 58 2.25 4.63 16.89
C HIS A 58 2.04 5.80 15.93
N SER A 59 1.71 6.98 16.43
CA SER A 59 1.60 8.18 15.60
C SER A 59 2.92 8.50 14.90
N THR A 60 4.04 8.50 15.64
CA THR A 60 5.36 8.78 15.05
C THR A 60 5.74 7.73 14.00
N ARG A 61 5.45 6.45 14.25
CA ARG A 61 5.71 5.38 13.29
C ARG A 61 4.84 5.48 12.04
N ILE A 62 3.59 5.92 12.18
CA ILE A 62 2.69 6.16 11.04
C ILE A 62 3.27 7.29 10.17
N ASP A 63 3.69 8.40 10.77
CA ASP A 63 4.28 9.53 10.02
C ASP A 63 5.54 9.11 9.24
N GLU A 64 6.41 8.29 9.84
CA GLU A 64 7.60 7.73 9.18
C GLU A 64 7.24 6.80 8.00
N LEU A 65 6.22 5.95 8.18
CA LEU A 65 5.73 5.06 7.14
C LEU A 65 5.10 5.84 5.98
N GLU A 66 4.29 6.85 6.27
CA GLU A 66 3.68 7.72 5.25
C GLU A 66 4.74 8.45 4.43
N SER A 67 5.77 8.99 5.09
CA SER A 67 6.92 9.61 4.43
C SER A 67 7.66 8.62 3.51
N THR A 68 7.91 7.40 4.01
CA THR A 68 8.57 6.34 3.24
C THR A 68 7.74 5.93 2.02
N VAL A 69 6.42 5.76 2.18
CA VAL A 69 5.50 5.40 1.11
C VAL A 69 5.47 6.48 0.03
N SER A 70 5.43 7.76 0.43
CA SER A 70 5.48 8.90 -0.51
C SER A 70 6.78 8.93 -1.32
N MET A 71 7.92 8.72 -0.65
CA MET A 71 9.23 8.62 -1.30
C MET A 71 9.28 7.45 -2.29
N LEU A 72 8.87 6.25 -1.87
CA LEU A 72 8.87 5.05 -2.71
C LEU A 72 7.95 5.21 -3.91
N THR A 73 6.75 5.78 -3.72
CA THR A 73 5.80 6.06 -4.81
C THR A 73 6.42 6.96 -5.87
N SER A 74 7.12 8.01 -5.44
CA SER A 74 7.83 8.93 -6.33
C SER A 74 8.99 8.25 -7.07
N GLN A 75 9.72 7.35 -6.40
CA GLN A 75 10.79 6.58 -7.03
C GLN A 75 10.26 5.59 -8.05
N VAL A 76 9.17 4.87 -7.74
CA VAL A 76 8.51 3.95 -8.65
C VAL A 76 8.07 4.67 -9.91
N LYS A 77 7.38 5.81 -9.78
CA LYS A 77 6.97 6.62 -10.93
C LYS A 77 8.15 7.04 -11.80
N ARG A 78 9.23 7.54 -11.19
CA ARG A 78 10.44 7.93 -11.92
C ARG A 78 11.08 6.76 -12.67
N LEU A 79 11.08 5.57 -12.07
CA LEU A 79 11.62 4.38 -12.72
C LEU A 79 10.72 3.92 -13.86
N ASP A 80 9.40 4.00 -13.69
CA ASP A 80 8.43 3.66 -14.73
C ASP A 80 8.58 4.58 -15.95
N ASP A 81 8.60 5.90 -15.73
CA ASP A 81 8.83 6.91 -16.79
C ASP A 81 10.16 6.65 -17.52
N LYS A 82 11.21 6.28 -16.78
CA LYS A 82 12.52 5.95 -17.35
C LYS A 82 12.48 4.66 -18.16
N CYS A 83 11.78 3.63 -17.69
CA CYS A 83 11.61 2.38 -18.40
C CYS A 83 10.84 2.62 -19.72
N GLU A 84 9.76 3.40 -19.69
CA GLU A 84 8.99 3.77 -20.88
C GLU A 84 9.85 4.52 -21.90
N ASP A 85 10.62 5.53 -21.47
CA ASP A 85 11.53 6.26 -22.37
C ASP A 85 12.61 5.35 -22.96
N LEU A 86 13.22 4.48 -22.17
CA LEU A 86 14.23 3.53 -22.65
C LEU A 86 13.64 2.50 -23.62
N GLU A 87 12.47 1.94 -23.33
CA GLU A 87 11.77 1.03 -24.23
C GLU A 87 11.41 1.73 -25.55
N GLY A 88 10.87 2.94 -25.45
CA GLY A 88 10.56 3.79 -26.59
C GLY A 88 11.78 3.99 -27.46
N ARG A 89 12.88 4.51 -26.89
CA ARG A 89 14.15 4.74 -27.60
C ARG A 89 14.73 3.47 -28.20
N SER A 90 14.70 2.36 -27.46
CA SER A 90 15.21 1.07 -27.94
C SER A 90 14.42 0.50 -29.11
N ARG A 91 13.16 0.91 -29.31
CA ARG A 91 12.28 0.42 -30.37
C ARG A 91 12.04 1.45 -31.48
N ARG A 92 12.61 2.66 -31.42
CA ARG A 92 12.41 3.74 -32.42
C ARG A 92 12.76 3.33 -33.85
N ASN A 93 13.75 2.47 -34.02
CA ASN A 93 14.17 1.96 -35.32
C ASN A 93 13.53 0.60 -35.67
N ASN A 94 12.59 0.11 -34.85
CA ASN A 94 11.85 -1.10 -35.15
C ASN A 94 10.55 -0.74 -35.90
N ILE A 95 10.35 -1.34 -37.06
CA ILE A 95 9.10 -1.25 -37.82
C ILE A 95 8.38 -2.61 -37.79
N ARG A 96 7.04 -2.57 -37.88
CA ARG A 96 6.21 -3.77 -38.00
C ARG A 96 5.61 -3.86 -39.40
N VAL A 97 5.88 -4.96 -40.08
CA VAL A 97 5.26 -5.25 -41.40
C VAL A 97 4.16 -6.28 -41.20
N LEU A 98 2.95 -5.93 -41.62
CA LEU A 98 1.74 -6.75 -41.47
C LEU A 98 1.33 -7.36 -42.82
N GLY A 99 0.59 -8.47 -42.78
CA GLY A 99 -0.07 -9.01 -43.97
C GLY A 99 0.83 -9.81 -44.92
N VAL A 100 2.10 -10.05 -44.60
CA VAL A 100 2.98 -10.89 -45.41
C VAL A 100 2.60 -12.37 -45.23
N PRO A 101 2.16 -13.10 -46.28
CA PRO A 101 1.78 -14.51 -46.18
C PRO A 101 2.92 -15.38 -45.62
N GLU A 102 2.57 -16.32 -44.75
CA GLU A 102 3.54 -17.20 -44.08
C GLU A 102 4.27 -18.09 -45.09
N GLY A 103 5.60 -18.19 -44.99
CA GLY A 103 6.42 -19.10 -45.80
C GLY A 103 7.01 -18.50 -47.08
N LEU A 104 6.66 -17.25 -47.44
CA LEU A 104 7.25 -16.57 -48.60
C LEU A 104 8.69 -16.09 -48.36
N GLU A 105 9.08 -15.88 -47.10
CA GLU A 105 10.37 -15.30 -46.74
C GLU A 105 11.61 -16.15 -47.06
N GLY A 106 11.44 -17.46 -47.28
CA GLY A 106 12.56 -18.37 -47.48
C GLY A 106 13.52 -18.44 -46.27
N PRO A 107 14.77 -18.88 -46.45
CA PRO A 107 15.72 -19.07 -45.35
C PRO A 107 16.32 -17.75 -44.81
N ARG A 108 16.23 -16.65 -45.57
CA ARG A 108 16.82 -15.35 -45.22
C ARG A 108 15.75 -14.27 -45.16
N ALA A 109 15.04 -14.22 -44.03
CA ALA A 109 13.96 -13.26 -43.79
C ALA A 109 14.40 -11.80 -43.92
N THR A 110 15.61 -11.45 -43.46
CA THR A 110 16.15 -10.08 -43.58
C THR A 110 16.27 -9.62 -45.03
N ASP A 111 16.83 -10.46 -45.90
CA ASP A 111 17.02 -10.13 -47.33
C ASP A 111 15.68 -10.03 -48.06
N PHE A 112 14.73 -10.92 -47.73
CA PHE A 112 13.37 -10.88 -48.26
C PHE A 112 12.66 -9.58 -47.90
N VAL A 113 12.69 -9.19 -46.62
CA VAL A 113 12.05 -7.95 -46.17
C VAL A 113 12.74 -6.72 -46.76
N ALA A 114 14.07 -6.73 -46.91
CA ALA A 114 14.79 -5.64 -47.56
C ALA A 114 14.36 -5.47 -49.03
N GLN A 115 14.22 -6.57 -49.79
CA GLN A 115 13.69 -6.53 -51.16
C GLN A 115 12.25 -6.04 -51.18
N LEU A 116 11.39 -6.55 -50.29
CA LEU A 116 10.00 -6.14 -50.21
C LEU A 116 9.87 -4.63 -49.96
N LEU A 117 10.66 -4.07 -49.04
CA LEU A 117 10.66 -2.64 -48.77
C LEU A 117 11.20 -1.82 -49.95
N GLN A 118 12.21 -2.33 -50.65
CA GLN A 118 12.74 -1.70 -51.86
C GLN A 118 11.63 -1.55 -52.91
N ASP A 119 10.92 -2.64 -53.19
CA ASP A 119 9.89 -2.69 -54.22
C ASP A 119 8.65 -1.86 -53.84
N LEU A 120 8.19 -1.95 -52.58
CA LEU A 120 7.02 -1.23 -52.09
C LEU A 120 7.21 0.28 -52.00
N LEU A 121 8.41 0.72 -51.62
CA LEU A 121 8.72 2.15 -51.42
C LEU A 121 9.42 2.77 -52.64
N GLY A 122 9.70 1.99 -53.69
CA GLY A 122 10.39 2.46 -54.89
C GLY A 122 11.82 2.94 -54.62
N LEU A 123 12.56 2.25 -53.75
CA LEU A 123 13.92 2.63 -53.40
C LEU A 123 14.91 2.17 -54.47
N ASN A 124 15.90 3.01 -54.80
CA ASN A 124 16.95 2.66 -55.76
C ASN A 124 17.79 1.47 -55.28
N GLU A 125 18.00 1.36 -53.97
CA GLU A 125 18.79 0.31 -53.33
C GLU A 125 18.03 -0.31 -52.15
N LYS A 126 18.46 -1.50 -51.73
CA LYS A 126 17.89 -2.18 -50.56
C LYS A 126 18.21 -1.40 -49.29
N PRO A 127 17.22 -1.15 -48.41
CA PRO A 127 17.50 -0.56 -47.13
C PRO A 127 18.35 -1.51 -46.27
N LEU A 128 19.30 -0.95 -45.53
CA LEU A 128 20.13 -1.71 -44.60
C LEU A 128 19.33 -2.07 -43.34
N LEU A 129 19.15 -3.36 -43.10
CA LEU A 129 18.41 -3.90 -41.96
C LEU A 129 19.34 -4.70 -41.05
N ASP A 130 19.24 -4.48 -39.73
CA ASP A 130 19.99 -5.26 -38.74
C ASP A 130 19.43 -6.68 -38.62
N ARG A 131 18.10 -6.78 -38.66
CA ARG A 131 17.35 -8.03 -38.50
C ARG A 131 15.93 -7.88 -38.99
N ALA A 132 15.39 -8.93 -39.58
CA ALA A 132 13.95 -9.11 -39.77
C ALA A 132 13.55 -10.52 -39.34
N HIS A 133 12.50 -10.63 -38.55
CA HIS A 133 11.95 -11.92 -38.13
C HIS A 133 10.46 -11.79 -37.85
N ARG A 134 9.72 -12.89 -37.99
CA ARG A 134 8.33 -12.95 -37.52
C ARG A 134 8.31 -12.95 -36.00
N ILE A 135 7.25 -12.40 -35.42
CA ILE A 135 7.03 -12.51 -33.98
C ILE A 135 7.04 -13.98 -33.54
N LEU A 136 7.64 -14.26 -32.39
CA LEU A 136 7.68 -15.60 -31.79
C LEU A 136 6.29 -15.95 -31.21
N ARG A 137 5.36 -16.27 -32.09
CA ARG A 137 4.05 -16.87 -31.78
C ARG A 137 3.85 -18.10 -32.65
N GLU A 138 2.94 -18.98 -32.22
CA GLU A 138 2.53 -20.14 -33.00
C GLU A 138 2.08 -19.74 -34.40
N LYS A 139 2.38 -20.59 -35.38
CA LYS A 139 1.99 -20.34 -36.76
C LYS A 139 0.45 -20.28 -36.82
N PRO A 140 -0.14 -19.19 -37.34
CA PRO A 140 -1.58 -19.05 -37.42
C PRO A 140 -2.18 -20.15 -38.32
N LYS A 141 -3.41 -20.57 -38.01
CA LYS A 141 -4.16 -21.51 -38.86
C LYS A 141 -4.52 -20.84 -40.18
N GLU A 142 -4.75 -21.65 -41.20
CA GLU A 142 -5.22 -21.18 -42.50
C GLU A 142 -6.51 -20.35 -42.34
N GLY A 143 -6.54 -19.15 -42.91
CA GLY A 143 -7.62 -18.18 -42.75
C GLY A 143 -7.47 -17.17 -41.59
N THR A 144 -6.45 -17.31 -40.73
CA THR A 144 -6.14 -16.30 -39.70
C THR A 144 -4.98 -15.37 -40.13
N PRO A 145 -4.90 -14.12 -39.62
CA PRO A 145 -3.89 -13.16 -40.06
C PRO A 145 -2.45 -13.67 -39.86
N PRO A 146 -1.55 -13.48 -40.85
CA PRO A 146 -0.17 -13.94 -40.73
C PRO A 146 0.61 -13.18 -39.65
N ARG A 147 1.65 -13.81 -39.08
CA ARG A 147 2.45 -13.17 -38.02
C ARG A 147 3.18 -11.94 -38.55
N PRO A 148 3.08 -10.79 -37.88
CA PRO A 148 3.85 -9.60 -38.20
C PRO A 148 5.35 -9.88 -38.23
N PHE A 149 6.06 -9.22 -39.15
CA PHE A 149 7.51 -9.07 -39.04
C PHE A 149 7.83 -7.93 -38.07
N VAL A 150 8.85 -8.16 -37.24
CA VAL A 150 9.57 -7.12 -36.51
C VAL A 150 10.91 -6.94 -37.22
N VAL A 151 11.12 -5.71 -37.69
CA VAL A 151 12.27 -5.35 -38.52
C VAL A 151 13.00 -4.22 -37.84
N ARG A 152 14.32 -4.35 -37.68
CA ARG A 152 15.16 -3.27 -37.13
C ARG A 152 15.94 -2.63 -38.26
N VAL A 153 15.70 -1.35 -38.49
CA VAL A 153 16.44 -0.54 -39.47
C VAL A 153 17.77 -0.12 -38.85
N HIS A 154 18.84 -0.20 -39.63
CA HIS A 154 20.20 0.07 -39.13
C HIS A 154 20.38 1.54 -38.74
N PHE A 155 19.93 2.45 -39.60
CA PHE A 155 20.09 3.90 -39.39
C PHE A 155 18.80 4.53 -38.86
N PHE A 156 18.95 5.42 -37.88
CA PHE A 156 17.87 6.31 -37.43
C PHE A 156 18.37 7.76 -37.48
N HIS A 157 17.50 8.66 -37.94
CA HIS A 157 17.78 10.09 -37.92
C HIS A 157 16.99 10.72 -36.77
N ILE A 158 17.70 11.42 -35.88
CA ILE A 158 17.05 12.28 -34.88
C ILE A 158 16.78 13.62 -35.58
N ARG A 159 15.52 14.01 -35.71
CA ARG A 159 15.21 15.41 -36.05
C ARG A 159 15.69 16.28 -34.88
N ALA A 160 16.64 17.17 -35.17
CA ALA A 160 17.06 18.23 -34.26
C ALA A 160 15.92 19.24 -34.03
#